data_AF-R4YMR9-F1
#
_entry.id   AF-R4YMR9-F1
#
_cell.length_a   1.000
_cell.length_b   1.000
_cell.length_c   1.000
_cell.angle_alpha   90.00
_cell.angle_beta   90.00
_cell.angle_gamma   90.00
#
_symmetry.space_group_name_H-M   'P 1'
#
loop_
_entity.id
_entity.type
_entity.pdbx_description
1 polymer ?
#
loop_
_entity_poly.entity_id
_entity_poly.type
_entity_poly.pdbx_seq_one_letter_code
_entity_poly.pdbx_strand_id
1 'polypeptide(L)'
;MSQINKHEQQTIALAAIFQAASLVEQLARTGEIPTPELELLITSLFKQNPNDFNEIYGSRPNLQAGYHGICKLMGNDSAKLKQDIKPEVMRYALSIVHLESRLRKNSHMMNQLGESIHASVRQADHFHITHESVIGSLADTYQQTLSTLSFRIKVTGNPQILQNSHNANKVRALLLSGIRAAILWRQVGGRRWHLLLNRKRYIKDAQSLLFR
;
A
#
# COMPACT_ATOMS: atom_id res chain seq x y z
N MET A 1 -26.30 -3.68 -2.06
CA MET A 1 -24.99 -3.30 -1.50
C MET A 1 -24.91 -1.79 -1.52
N SER A 2 -24.64 -1.10 -0.40
CA SER A 2 -24.61 0.38 -0.43
C SER A 2 -23.45 0.85 -1.30
N GLN A 3 -23.70 1.84 -2.15
CA GLN A 3 -22.69 2.42 -3.03
C GLN A 3 -21.59 3.08 -2.18
N ILE A 4 -20.34 2.70 -2.40
CA ILE A 4 -19.19 3.31 -1.72
C ILE A 4 -19.09 4.77 -2.17
N ASN A 5 -19.25 5.71 -1.24
CA ASN A 5 -19.14 7.12 -1.55
C ASN A 5 -17.68 7.57 -1.67
N LYS A 6 -17.44 8.78 -2.19
CA LYS A 6 -16.08 9.31 -2.42
C LYS A 6 -15.22 9.38 -1.15
N HIS A 7 -15.80 9.63 0.02
CA HIS A 7 -15.06 9.68 1.28
C HIS A 7 -14.65 8.28 1.74
N GLU A 8 -15.54 7.30 1.61
CA GLU A 8 -15.22 5.90 1.85
C GLU A 8 -14.13 5.41 0.89
N GLN A 9 -14.21 5.75 -0.41
CA GLN A 9 -13.14 5.44 -1.38
C GLN A 9 -11.79 6.03 -0.97
N GLN A 10 -11.76 7.28 -0.50
CA GLN A 10 -10.54 7.90 0.04
C GLN A 10 -10.01 7.12 1.25
N THR A 11 -10.89 6.65 2.12
CA THR A 11 -10.53 5.90 3.33
C THR A 11 -10.03 4.49 3.00
N ILE A 12 -10.65 3.79 2.05
CA ILE A 12 -10.20 2.47 1.57
C ILE A 12 -8.80 2.59 0.95
N ALA A 13 -8.59 3.57 0.06
CA ALA A 13 -7.29 3.80 -0.55
C ALA A 13 -6.21 4.12 0.51
N LEU A 14 -6.55 4.95 1.50
CA LEU A 14 -5.65 5.27 2.59
C LEU A 14 -5.36 4.04 3.47
N ALA A 15 -6.35 3.18 3.71
CA ALA A 15 -6.16 1.95 4.45
C ALA A 15 -5.21 1.00 3.73
N ALA A 16 -5.30 0.89 2.39
CA ALA A 16 -4.35 0.10 1.61
C ALA A 16 -2.91 0.64 1.69
N ILE A 17 -2.72 1.97 1.76
CA ILE A 17 -1.40 2.58 2.01
C ILE A 17 -0.87 2.16 3.38
N PHE A 18 -1.70 2.24 4.42
CA PHE A 18 -1.30 1.83 5.77
C PHE A 18 -1.07 0.31 5.88
N GLN A 19 -1.87 -0.51 5.20
CA GLN A 19 -1.70 -1.97 5.15
C GLN A 19 -0.33 -2.32 4.53
N ALA A 20 0.00 -1.72 3.38
CA ALA A 20 1.30 -1.92 2.74
C ALA A 20 2.46 -1.49 3.65
N ALA A 21 2.33 -0.34 4.31
CA ALA A 21 3.34 0.16 5.25
C ALA A 21 3.53 -0.75 6.47
N SER A 22 2.44 -1.27 7.03
CA SER A 22 2.47 -2.23 8.15
C SER A 22 3.14 -3.54 7.75
N LEU A 23 2.83 -4.07 6.57
CA LEU A 23 3.45 -5.30 6.08
C LEU A 23 4.94 -5.11 5.77
N VAL A 24 5.33 -3.96 5.23
CA VAL A 24 6.76 -3.64 5.04
C VAL A 24 7.50 -3.58 6.36
N GLU A 25 6.93 -2.94 7.39
CA GLU A 25 7.53 -2.90 8.73
C GLU A 25 7.66 -4.30 9.33
N GLN A 26 6.57 -5.07 9.32
CA GLN A 26 6.55 -6.42 9.87
C GLN A 26 7.57 -7.30 9.16
N LEU A 27 7.53 -7.34 7.81
CA LEU A 27 8.45 -8.14 7.00
C LEU A 27 9.91 -7.78 7.26
N ALA A 28 10.23 -6.48 7.35
CA ALA A 28 11.60 -6.02 7.61
C ALA A 28 12.12 -6.47 8.99
N ARG A 29 11.24 -6.71 9.96
CA ARG A 29 11.60 -7.07 11.34
C ARG A 29 11.58 -8.56 11.60
N THR A 30 10.58 -9.28 11.08
CA THR A 30 10.32 -10.70 11.39
C THR A 30 10.64 -11.64 10.24
N GLY A 31 10.71 -11.14 9.00
CA GLY A 31 10.87 -11.96 7.79
C GLY A 31 9.59 -12.65 7.34
N GLU A 32 8.48 -12.45 8.05
CA GLU A 32 7.22 -13.14 7.80
C GLU A 32 6.03 -12.18 7.89
N ILE A 33 5.07 -12.37 6.98
CA ILE A 33 3.83 -11.61 6.89
C ILE A 33 2.67 -12.54 6.52
N PRO A 34 1.41 -12.18 6.85
CA PRO A 34 0.26 -12.99 6.47
C PRO A 34 0.10 -13.09 4.95
N THR A 35 0.10 -14.31 4.41
CA THR A 35 -0.04 -14.56 2.96
C THR A 35 -1.30 -13.95 2.36
N PRO A 36 -2.51 -14.03 2.98
CA PRO A 36 -3.71 -13.45 2.40
C PRO A 36 -3.63 -11.91 2.24
N GLU A 37 -2.93 -11.24 3.15
CA GLU A 37 -2.77 -9.77 3.08
C GLU A 37 -1.74 -9.37 2.02
N LEU A 38 -0.67 -10.16 1.87
CA LEU A 38 0.27 -10.02 0.75
C LEU A 38 -0.46 -10.22 -0.58
N GLU A 39 -1.20 -11.33 -0.72
CA GLU A 39 -1.92 -11.68 -1.93
C GLU A 39 -2.91 -10.60 -2.34
N LEU A 40 -3.68 -10.05 -1.39
CA LEU A 40 -4.60 -8.94 -1.64
C LEU A 40 -3.88 -7.72 -2.24
N LEU A 41 -2.78 -7.29 -1.63
CA LEU A 41 -2.04 -6.12 -2.09
C LEU A 41 -1.34 -6.35 -3.44
N ILE A 42 -0.81 -7.54 -3.67
CA ILE A 42 -0.19 -7.89 -4.95
C ILE A 42 -1.25 -7.99 -6.05
N THR A 43 -2.39 -8.62 -5.77
CA THR A 43 -3.54 -8.66 -6.69
C THR A 43 -4.00 -7.27 -7.09
N SER A 44 -3.99 -6.32 -6.14
CA SER A 44 -4.39 -4.94 -6.41
C SER A 44 -3.57 -4.27 -7.51
N LEU A 45 -2.30 -4.66 -7.71
CA LEU A 45 -1.43 -4.14 -8.76
C LEU A 45 -1.93 -4.47 -10.16
N PHE A 46 -2.48 -5.66 -10.33
CA PHE A 46 -2.91 -6.18 -11.63
C PHE A 46 -4.31 -5.72 -12.03
N LYS A 47 -5.12 -5.23 -11.09
CA LYS A 47 -6.43 -4.62 -11.36
C LYS A 47 -6.30 -3.22 -11.93
N GLN A 48 -5.71 -3.06 -13.12
CA GLN A 48 -5.31 -1.75 -13.68
C GLN A 48 -6.49 -0.84 -14.07
N ASN A 49 -7.59 -1.41 -14.57
CA ASN A 49 -8.80 -0.69 -14.99
C ASN A 49 -10.03 -1.13 -14.18
N PRO A 50 -10.10 -0.83 -12.87
CA PRO A 50 -11.20 -1.26 -12.02
C PRO A 50 -12.43 -0.35 -12.18
N ASN A 51 -13.63 -0.92 -12.15
CA ASN A 51 -14.87 -0.13 -12.14
C ASN A 51 -15.13 0.51 -10.77
N ASP A 52 -14.74 -0.17 -9.69
CA ASP A 52 -14.85 0.32 -8.32
C ASP A 52 -13.75 -0.21 -7.39
N PHE A 53 -13.75 0.23 -6.13
CA PHE A 53 -12.78 -0.22 -5.13
C PHE A 53 -12.99 -1.67 -4.65
N ASN A 54 -14.19 -2.24 -4.80
CA ASN A 54 -14.46 -3.63 -4.44
C ASN A 54 -13.76 -4.58 -5.42
N GLU A 55 -13.63 -4.21 -6.70
CA GLU A 55 -12.84 -4.99 -7.67
C GLU A 55 -11.35 -5.06 -7.32
N ILE A 56 -10.86 -4.08 -6.54
CA ILE A 56 -9.44 -3.97 -6.15
C ILE A 56 -9.20 -4.65 -4.80
N TYR A 57 -10.03 -4.34 -3.80
CA TYR A 57 -9.81 -4.74 -2.40
C TYR A 57 -10.89 -5.65 -1.84
N GLY A 58 -11.88 -6.07 -2.64
CA GLY A 58 -12.99 -6.92 -2.22
C GLY A 58 -14.12 -6.16 -1.53
N SER A 59 -15.28 -6.82 -1.42
CA SER A 59 -16.51 -6.26 -0.83
C SER A 59 -16.70 -6.55 0.67
N ARG A 60 -15.77 -7.31 1.26
CA ARG A 60 -15.72 -7.67 2.69
C ARG A 60 -14.74 -6.73 3.41
N PRO A 61 -14.75 -6.67 4.75
CA PRO A 61 -13.81 -5.84 5.50
C PRO A 61 -12.39 -6.43 5.42
N ASN A 62 -11.73 -6.18 4.30
CA ASN A 62 -10.31 -6.40 4.04
C ASN A 62 -9.49 -5.19 4.52
N LEU A 63 -8.15 -5.23 4.45
CA LEU A 63 -7.29 -4.12 4.88
C LEU A 63 -7.43 -3.77 6.38
N GLN A 64 -7.70 -4.78 7.20
CA GLN A 64 -7.92 -4.65 8.65
C GLN A 64 -6.79 -3.87 9.32
N ALA A 65 -5.52 -4.25 9.09
CA ALA A 65 -4.38 -3.55 9.68
C ALA A 65 -4.28 -2.09 9.18
N GLY A 66 -4.66 -1.84 7.93
CA GLY A 66 -4.77 -0.52 7.32
C GLY A 66 -5.75 0.40 8.03
N TYR A 67 -7.00 -0.07 8.23
CA TYR A 67 -8.02 0.71 8.95
C TYR A 67 -7.66 0.92 10.42
N HIS A 68 -7.15 -0.10 11.10
CA HIS A 68 -6.62 0.06 12.46
C HIS A 68 -5.49 1.08 12.51
N GLY A 69 -4.61 1.08 11.49
CA GLY A 69 -3.55 2.07 11.30
C GLY A 69 -4.10 3.49 11.23
N ILE A 70 -5.14 3.74 10.42
CA ILE A 70 -5.83 5.03 10.35
C ILE A 70 -6.36 5.44 11.73
N CYS A 71 -7.13 4.57 12.38
CA CYS A 71 -7.76 4.87 13.67
C CYS A 71 -6.72 5.21 14.75
N LYS A 72 -5.63 4.44 14.83
CA LYS A 72 -4.59 4.58 15.85
C LYS A 72 -3.63 5.75 15.58
N LEU A 73 -3.21 5.97 14.33
CA LEU A 73 -2.23 7.01 13.98
C LEU A 73 -2.84 8.39 13.78
N MET A 74 -4.11 8.47 13.40
CA MET A 74 -4.82 9.74 13.20
C MET A 74 -5.71 10.12 14.40
N GLY A 75 -5.99 9.17 15.29
CA GLY A 75 -6.76 9.36 16.52
C GLY A 75 -6.08 10.29 17.53
N ASN A 76 -6.90 11.08 18.23
CA ASN A 76 -6.40 12.10 19.16
C ASN A 76 -6.25 11.60 20.60
N ASP A 77 -6.96 10.56 21.02
CA ASP A 77 -7.10 10.22 22.44
C ASP A 77 -6.84 8.76 22.72
N SER A 78 -5.59 8.48 23.07
CA SER A 78 -5.22 7.79 24.31
C SER A 78 -3.74 7.41 24.21
N ALA A 79 -2.97 7.84 25.21
CA ALA A 79 -1.57 7.44 25.39
C ALA A 79 -1.38 5.91 25.43
N LYS A 80 -2.46 5.14 25.61
CA LYS A 80 -2.49 3.66 25.57
C LYS A 80 -2.58 3.07 24.15
N LEU A 81 -3.23 3.71 23.17
CA LEU A 81 -3.37 3.17 21.80
C LEU A 81 -2.14 3.45 20.91
N LYS A 82 -1.31 4.43 21.28
CA LYS A 82 -0.06 4.77 20.55
C LYS A 82 1.08 3.78 20.78
N GLN A 83 1.03 2.94 21.81
CA GLN A 83 2.16 2.07 22.19
C GLN A 83 2.34 0.86 21.25
N ASP A 84 1.32 0.48 20.48
CA ASP A 84 1.38 -0.73 19.65
C ASP A 84 1.77 -0.49 18.18
N ILE A 85 1.72 0.75 17.68
CA ILE A 85 2.10 1.03 16.30
C ILE A 85 3.53 1.53 16.23
N LYS A 86 4.31 0.83 15.41
CA LYS A 86 5.70 1.16 15.09
C LYS A 86 5.74 2.50 14.32
N PRO A 87 6.50 3.51 14.79
CA PRO A 87 6.64 4.81 14.11
C PRO A 87 7.01 4.70 12.62
N GLU A 88 7.70 3.63 12.26
CA GLU A 88 8.07 3.23 10.91
C GLU A 88 6.87 3.12 9.97
N VAL A 89 5.73 2.61 10.44
CA VAL A 89 4.51 2.47 9.63
C VAL A 89 4.05 3.84 9.12
N MET A 90 3.98 4.83 10.01
CA MET A 90 3.60 6.19 9.62
C MET A 90 4.64 6.80 8.67
N ARG A 91 5.93 6.59 8.94
CA ARG A 91 7.01 7.07 8.09
C ARG A 91 6.93 6.47 6.68
N TYR A 92 6.68 5.16 6.56
CA TYR A 92 6.54 4.48 5.27
C TYR A 92 5.28 4.95 4.54
N ALA A 93 4.13 5.06 5.22
CA ALA A 93 2.89 5.56 4.60
C ALA A 93 3.06 6.99 4.04
N LEU A 94 3.68 7.89 4.80
CA LEU A 94 3.98 9.26 4.31
C LEU A 94 5.01 9.26 3.18
N SER A 95 6.00 8.37 3.23
CA SER A 95 7.00 8.22 2.18
C SER A 95 6.39 7.71 0.87
N ILE A 96 5.45 6.76 0.95
CA ILE A 96 4.66 6.26 -0.18
C ILE A 96 3.86 7.42 -0.83
N VAL A 97 3.12 8.19 -0.03
CA VAL A 97 2.37 9.36 -0.53
C VAL A 97 3.30 10.43 -1.12
N HIS A 98 4.50 10.60 -0.57
CA HIS A 98 5.47 11.53 -1.14
C HIS A 98 6.02 11.04 -2.47
N LEU A 99 6.36 9.75 -2.57
CA LEU A 99 6.91 9.15 -3.79
C LEU A 99 5.88 9.16 -4.93
N GLU A 100 4.60 8.90 -4.64
CA GLU A 100 3.49 9.09 -5.59
C GLU A 100 3.50 10.50 -6.18
N SER A 101 3.67 11.53 -5.34
CA SER A 101 3.66 12.92 -5.80
C SER A 101 4.82 13.27 -6.74
N ARG A 102 5.93 12.51 -6.67
CA ARG A 102 7.06 12.60 -7.60
C ARG A 102 6.77 11.82 -8.87
N LEU A 103 6.31 10.58 -8.74
CA LEU A 103 5.94 9.72 -9.86
C LEU A 103 4.90 10.39 -10.78
N ARG A 104 3.86 11.01 -10.21
CA ARG A 104 2.79 11.67 -10.97
C ARG A 104 3.30 12.78 -11.90
N LYS A 105 4.45 13.38 -11.60
CA LYS A 105 5.08 14.41 -12.44
C LYS A 105 5.93 13.82 -13.56
N ASN A 106 6.12 12.50 -13.60
CA ASN A 106 6.91 11.78 -14.58
C ASN A 106 6.00 10.80 -15.35
N SER A 107 5.37 11.30 -16.42
CA SER A 107 4.45 10.52 -17.25
C SER A 107 5.12 9.32 -17.91
N HIS A 108 6.37 9.46 -18.34
CA HIS A 108 7.14 8.37 -18.93
C HIS A 108 7.32 7.20 -17.95
N MET A 109 7.76 7.49 -16.72
CA MET A 109 7.89 6.48 -15.67
C MET A 109 6.55 5.86 -15.28
N MET A 110 5.46 6.63 -15.28
CA MET A 110 4.12 6.11 -15.02
C MET A 110 3.68 5.09 -16.08
N ASN A 111 3.92 5.39 -17.36
CA ASN A 111 3.62 4.48 -18.47
C ASN A 111 4.47 3.21 -18.38
N GLN A 112 5.78 3.37 -18.14
CA GLN A 112 6.70 2.25 -17.94
C GLN A 112 6.23 1.33 -16.80
N LEU A 113 5.79 1.89 -15.67
CA LEU A 113 5.23 1.10 -14.57
C LEU A 113 4.00 0.30 -15.01
N GLY A 114 3.06 0.93 -15.72
CA GLY A 114 1.85 0.26 -16.20
C GLY A 114 2.15 -0.91 -17.14
N GLU A 115 3.04 -0.69 -18.11
CA GLU A 115 3.49 -1.70 -19.07
C GLU A 115 4.23 -2.86 -18.37
N SER A 116 5.17 -2.56 -17.48
CA SER A 116 5.91 -3.58 -16.73
C SER A 116 5.00 -4.41 -15.83
N ILE A 117 4.07 -3.78 -15.09
CA ILE A 117 3.09 -4.51 -14.25
C ILE A 117 2.20 -5.39 -15.13
N HIS A 118 1.75 -4.91 -16.29
CA HIS A 118 0.95 -5.71 -17.22
C HIS A 118 1.75 -6.91 -17.77
N ALA A 119 3.04 -6.72 -18.05
CA ALA A 119 3.90 -7.82 -18.48
C ALA A 119 4.09 -8.89 -17.39
N SER A 120 4.15 -8.49 -16.11
CA SER A 120 4.22 -9.42 -14.97
C SER A 120 2.96 -10.28 -14.82
N VAL A 121 1.79 -9.83 -15.29
CA VAL A 121 0.54 -10.64 -15.28
C VAL A 121 0.72 -11.96 -16.02
N ARG A 122 1.40 -11.94 -17.17
CA ARG A 122 1.61 -13.15 -18.00
C ARG A 122 2.42 -14.23 -17.28
N GLN A 123 3.27 -13.84 -16.33
CA GLN A 123 3.96 -14.79 -15.46
C GLN A 123 3.01 -15.38 -14.41
N ALA A 124 2.07 -14.59 -13.89
CA ALA A 124 1.03 -15.04 -12.98
C ALA A 124 -0.03 -15.95 -13.65
N ASP A 125 -0.11 -16.00 -14.98
CA ASP A 125 -0.95 -17.00 -15.66
C ASP A 125 -0.40 -18.43 -15.49
N HIS A 126 0.90 -18.56 -15.24
CA HIS A 126 1.59 -19.86 -15.05
C HIS A 126 1.87 -20.16 -13.57
N PHE A 127 1.87 -19.14 -12.71
CA PHE A 127 2.22 -19.25 -11.30
C PHE A 127 1.20 -18.54 -10.42
N HIS A 128 1.04 -19.01 -9.18
CA HIS A 128 0.23 -18.26 -8.21
C HIS A 128 0.77 -16.83 -8.02
N ILE A 129 -0.10 -15.87 -7.75
CA ILE A 129 0.20 -14.42 -7.83
C ILE A 129 1.24 -13.94 -6.80
N THR A 130 1.48 -14.73 -5.75
CA THR A 130 2.51 -14.49 -4.73
C THR A 130 3.77 -15.32 -4.95
N HIS A 131 3.89 -16.03 -6.07
CA HIS A 131 5.09 -16.79 -6.44
C HIS A 131 6.31 -15.89 -6.58
N GLU A 132 7.50 -16.42 -6.27
CA GLU A 132 8.74 -15.66 -6.23
C GLU A 132 9.09 -14.98 -7.56
N SER A 133 8.77 -15.59 -8.69
CA SER A 133 9.01 -15.02 -10.03
C SER A 133 8.15 -13.77 -10.27
N VAL A 134 6.86 -13.81 -9.88
CA VAL A 134 5.94 -12.67 -10.01
C VAL A 134 6.39 -11.55 -9.08
N ILE A 135 6.70 -11.87 -7.82
CA ILE A 135 7.21 -10.90 -6.83
C ILE A 135 8.56 -10.31 -7.28
N GLY A 136 9.45 -11.10 -7.85
CA GLY A 136 10.72 -10.67 -8.42
C GLY A 136 10.51 -9.67 -9.56
N SER A 137 9.62 -9.97 -10.51
CA SER A 137 9.30 -9.07 -11.63
C SER A 137 8.73 -7.72 -11.16
N LEU A 138 7.86 -7.73 -10.14
CA LEU A 138 7.33 -6.50 -9.53
C LEU A 138 8.43 -5.72 -8.77
N ALA A 139 9.35 -6.43 -8.11
CA ALA A 139 10.47 -5.82 -7.42
C ALA A 139 11.46 -5.16 -8.38
N ASP A 140 11.75 -5.80 -9.52
CA ASP A 140 12.57 -5.26 -10.60
C ASP A 140 11.92 -4.03 -11.21
N THR A 141 10.60 -4.08 -11.43
CA THR A 141 9.80 -2.94 -11.87
C THR A 141 9.97 -1.74 -10.92
N TYR A 142 9.88 -1.96 -9.60
CA TYR A 142 10.13 -0.91 -8.61
C TYR A 142 11.58 -0.40 -8.64
N GLN A 143 12.56 -1.29 -8.85
CA GLN A 143 13.98 -0.93 -8.86
C GLN A 143 14.35 -0.09 -10.08
N GLN A 144 13.88 -0.47 -11.27
CA GLN A 144 14.16 0.22 -12.53
C GLN A 144 13.43 1.56 -12.65
N THR A 145 12.35 1.77 -11.89
CA THR A 145 11.55 3.00 -11.93
C THR A 145 11.72 3.82 -10.66
N LEU A 146 10.99 3.47 -9.61
CA LEU A 146 10.82 4.27 -8.39
C LEU A 146 12.12 4.46 -7.60
N SER A 147 13.05 3.51 -7.68
CA SER A 147 14.35 3.62 -7.00
C SER A 147 15.32 4.58 -7.69
N THR A 148 15.02 4.99 -8.94
CA THR A 148 15.81 5.99 -9.69
C THR A 148 15.46 7.43 -9.30
N LEU A 149 14.33 7.64 -8.62
CA LEU A 149 13.94 8.95 -8.12
C LEU A 149 14.90 9.43 -7.01
N SER A 150 15.03 10.75 -6.87
CA SER A 150 15.92 11.37 -5.88
C SER A 150 15.52 11.07 -4.43
N PHE A 151 14.22 10.86 -4.19
CA PHE A 151 13.71 10.41 -2.90
C PHE A 151 13.53 8.89 -2.91
N ARG A 152 14.03 8.21 -1.87
CA ARG A 152 13.90 6.76 -1.68
C ARG A 152 13.36 6.44 -0.30
N ILE A 153 12.49 5.43 -0.23
CA ILE A 153 11.96 4.91 1.03
C ILE A 153 13.06 4.07 1.69
N LYS A 154 13.60 4.55 2.81
CA LYS A 154 14.62 3.81 3.59
C LYS A 154 13.93 2.86 4.57
N VAL A 155 13.81 1.59 4.18
CA VAL A 155 13.27 0.53 5.03
C VAL A 155 14.33 0.13 6.07
N THR A 156 13.91 0.09 7.33
CA THR A 156 14.72 -0.26 8.49
C THR A 156 14.10 -1.46 9.19
N GLY A 157 14.93 -2.36 9.71
CA GLY A 157 14.51 -3.61 10.34
C GLY A 157 15.73 -4.46 10.70
N ASN A 158 15.56 -5.77 10.76
CA ASN A 158 16.67 -6.69 11.00
C ASN A 158 17.56 -6.79 9.75
N PRO A 159 18.87 -6.47 9.82
CA PRO A 159 19.76 -6.52 8.67
C PRO A 159 19.85 -7.89 7.99
N GLN A 160 19.85 -8.99 8.74
CA GLN A 160 19.93 -10.34 8.18
C GLN A 160 18.67 -10.67 7.35
N ILE A 161 17.51 -10.25 7.84
CA ILE A 161 16.22 -10.42 7.13
C ILE A 161 16.21 -9.58 5.86
N LEU A 162 16.69 -8.34 5.92
CA LEU A 162 16.70 -7.41 4.78
C LEU A 162 17.77 -7.73 3.73
N GLN A 163 18.84 -8.45 4.08
CA GLN A 163 19.83 -8.96 3.14
C GLN A 163 19.31 -10.14 2.30
N ASN A 164 18.27 -10.84 2.76
CA ASN A 164 17.63 -11.89 1.99
C ASN A 164 16.90 -11.29 0.77
N SER A 165 17.28 -11.72 -0.44
CA SER A 165 16.75 -11.20 -1.71
C SER A 165 15.23 -11.41 -1.84
N HIS A 166 14.70 -12.53 -1.37
CA HIS A 166 13.28 -12.83 -1.42
C HIS A 166 12.46 -11.85 -0.56
N ASN A 167 12.95 -11.54 0.65
CA ASN A 167 12.33 -10.54 1.52
C ASN A 167 12.45 -9.13 0.94
N ALA A 168 13.62 -8.77 0.39
CA ALA A 168 13.80 -7.49 -0.28
C ALA A 168 12.85 -7.32 -1.48
N ASN A 169 12.61 -8.39 -2.25
CA ASN A 169 11.67 -8.37 -3.36
C ASN A 169 10.23 -8.19 -2.89
N LYS A 170 9.80 -8.93 -1.86
CA LYS A 170 8.49 -8.73 -1.21
C LYS A 170 8.32 -7.30 -0.70
N VAL A 171 9.34 -6.71 -0.06
CA VAL A 171 9.30 -5.30 0.38
C VAL A 171 9.06 -4.36 -0.79
N ARG A 172 9.79 -4.50 -1.90
CA ARG A 172 9.62 -3.63 -3.08
C ARG A 172 8.24 -3.79 -3.71
N ALA A 173 7.75 -5.02 -3.82
CA ALA A 173 6.42 -5.31 -4.35
C ALA A 173 5.30 -4.71 -3.46
N LEU A 174 5.43 -4.81 -2.13
CA LEU A 174 4.53 -4.15 -1.18
C LEU A 174 4.58 -2.62 -1.29
N LEU A 175 5.77 -2.03 -1.39
CA LEU A 175 5.89 -0.58 -1.60
C LEU A 175 5.23 -0.15 -2.92
N LEU A 176 5.40 -0.92 -4.00
CA LEU A 176 4.73 -0.67 -5.27
C LEU A 176 3.20 -0.72 -5.11
N SER A 177 2.66 -1.69 -4.37
CA SER A 177 1.22 -1.77 -4.07
C SER A 177 0.71 -0.57 -3.27
N GLY A 178 1.49 -0.10 -2.29
CA GLY A 178 1.18 1.11 -1.53
C GLY A 178 1.19 2.37 -2.39
N ILE A 179 2.10 2.46 -3.37
CA ILE A 179 2.14 3.58 -4.31
C ILE A 179 0.94 3.55 -5.24
N ARG A 180 0.52 2.36 -5.71
CA ARG A 180 -0.75 2.21 -6.43
C ARG A 180 -1.94 2.68 -5.59
N ALA A 181 -2.01 2.30 -4.32
CA ALA A 181 -3.04 2.78 -3.40
C ALA A 181 -3.00 4.31 -3.23
N ALA A 182 -1.81 4.91 -3.20
CA ALA A 182 -1.65 6.37 -3.17
C ALA A 182 -2.13 7.04 -4.47
N ILE A 183 -1.88 6.45 -5.64
CA ILE A 183 -2.42 6.92 -6.93
C ILE A 183 -3.96 6.89 -6.90
N LEU A 184 -4.55 5.77 -6.48
CA LEU A 184 -6.00 5.63 -6.32
C LEU A 184 -6.56 6.68 -5.37
N TRP A 185 -5.91 6.88 -4.22
CA TRP A 185 -6.30 7.90 -3.25
C TRP A 185 -6.33 9.30 -3.86
N ARG A 186 -5.33 9.65 -4.71
CA ARG A 186 -5.33 10.92 -5.44
C ARG A 186 -6.44 11.02 -6.47
N GLN A 187 -6.71 9.96 -7.22
CA GLN A 187 -7.76 9.93 -8.26
C GLN A 187 -9.13 10.21 -7.67
N VAL A 188 -9.41 9.72 -6.45
CA VAL A 188 -10.65 10.04 -5.72
C VAL A 188 -10.58 11.35 -4.91
N GLY A 189 -9.60 12.20 -5.20
CA GLY A 189 -9.49 13.56 -4.65
C GLY A 189 -8.67 13.69 -3.37
N GLY A 190 -7.94 12.66 -2.95
CA GLY A 190 -7.04 12.68 -1.79
C GLY A 190 -5.95 13.76 -1.89
N ARG A 191 -5.71 14.48 -0.81
CA ARG A 191 -4.65 15.49 -0.70
C ARG A 191 -3.88 15.35 0.59
N ARG A 192 -2.57 15.58 0.57
CA ARG A 192 -1.69 15.46 1.75
C ARG A 192 -2.23 16.25 2.96
N TRP A 193 -2.76 17.45 2.74
CA TRP A 193 -3.36 18.27 3.80
C TRP A 193 -4.69 17.70 4.34
N HIS A 194 -5.41 16.86 3.58
CA HIS A 194 -6.59 16.14 4.10
C HIS A 194 -6.23 15.22 5.26
N LEU A 195 -4.99 14.71 5.32
CA LEU A 195 -4.56 13.85 6.44
C LEU A 195 -4.54 14.63 7.77
N LEU A 196 -4.34 15.95 7.73
CA LEU A 196 -4.34 16.80 8.92
C LEU A 196 -5.74 17.37 9.19
N LEU A 197 -6.40 17.91 8.16
CA LEU A 197 -7.68 18.63 8.32
C LEU A 197 -8.90 17.69 8.43
N ASN A 198 -8.89 16.56 7.71
CA ASN A 198 -10.04 15.65 7.66
C ASN A 198 -9.85 14.43 8.58
N ARG A 199 -9.01 14.52 9.61
CA ARG A 199 -8.63 13.37 10.45
C ARG A 199 -9.83 12.66 11.06
N LYS A 200 -10.77 13.42 11.63
CA LYS A 200 -11.97 12.89 12.31
C LYS A 200 -12.84 12.10 11.34
N ARG A 201 -12.96 12.58 10.10
CA ARG A 201 -13.71 11.91 9.03
C ARG A 201 -13.05 10.58 8.65
N TYR A 202 -11.74 10.57 8.39
CA TYR A 202 -11.02 9.32 8.07
C TYR A 202 -11.15 8.26 9.15
N ILE A 203 -11.08 8.65 10.44
CA ILE A 203 -11.27 7.73 11.56
C ILE A 203 -12.70 7.18 11.56
N LYS A 204 -13.71 8.05 11.44
CA LYS A 204 -15.12 7.65 11.43
C LYS A 204 -15.41 6.67 10.29
N ASP A 205 -14.95 6.98 9.08
CA ASP A 205 -15.14 6.14 7.91
C ASP A 205 -14.40 4.81 8.07
N ALA A 206 -13.16 4.82 8.61
CA ALA A 206 -12.38 3.61 8.85
C ALA A 206 -13.05 2.68 9.88
N GLN A 207 -13.59 3.25 10.97
CA GLN A 207 -14.37 2.49 11.94
C GLN A 207 -15.63 1.90 11.30
N SER A 208 -16.36 2.67 10.49
CA SER A 208 -17.55 2.16 9.81
C SER A 208 -17.23 1.03 8.82
N LEU A 209 -16.12 1.13 8.08
CA LEU A 209 -15.69 0.14 7.09
C LEU A 209 -15.15 -1.14 7.73
N LEU A 210 -14.62 -1.08 8.95
CA LEU A 210 -14.13 -2.26 9.70
C LEU A 210 -15.24 -3.24 10.08
N PHE A 211 -16.45 -2.74 10.33
CA PHE A 211 -17.60 -3.52 10.81
C PHE A 211 -18.67 -3.76 9.74
N ARG A 212 -18.37 -3.47 8.48
CA ARG A 212 -19.29 -3.59 7.35
C ARG A 212 -19.39 -5.01 6.80
#